data_AF-A0A1W6SR18-F1
#
_entry.id   AF-A0A1W6SR18-F1
#
_cell.length_a   1.000
_cell.length_b   1.000
_cell.length_c   1.000
_cell.angle_alpha   90.00
_cell.angle_beta   90.00
_cell.angle_gamma   90.00
#
_symmetry.space_group_name_H-M   'P 1'
#
loop_
_entity.id
_entity.type
_entity.pdbx_description
1 polymer ?
#
loop_
_entity_poly.entity_id
_entity_poly.type
_entity_poly.pdbx_seq_one_letter_code
_entity_poly.pdbx_strand_id
1 'polypeptide(L)'
;MFILTVQTMNNRRFPQSIKKEMTEYVLYIRSKTGAIERKSSYPIFWCYEWLLPYAHEEPLIGWPESKVFWAREIGPSVGIAPVASTPPD
;
A
#
# COMPACT_ATOMS: atom_id res chain seq x y z
N MET A 1 -15.35 -2.07 -9.02
CA MET A 1 -14.16 -1.69 -8.24
C MET A 1 -14.65 -1.08 -6.94
N PHE A 2 -14.40 -1.71 -5.79
CA PHE A 2 -14.85 -1.20 -4.48
C PHE A 2 -13.62 -0.74 -3.69
N ILE A 3 -13.44 0.58 -3.58
CA ILE A 3 -12.49 1.16 -2.64
C ILE A 3 -13.26 1.36 -1.33
N LEU A 4 -12.98 0.53 -0.32
CA LEU A 4 -13.59 0.65 1.00
C LEU A 4 -12.67 1.46 1.91
N THR A 5 -13.21 2.51 2.54
CA THR A 5 -12.47 3.29 3.55
C THR A 5 -12.47 2.55 4.89
N VAL A 6 -11.48 2.83 5.74
CA VAL A 6 -11.32 2.20 7.07
C VAL A 6 -12.59 2.34 7.93
N GLN A 7 -13.30 3.46 7.83
CA GLN A 7 -14.60 3.67 8.50
C GLN A 7 -15.70 2.74 7.99
N THR A 8 -15.72 2.41 6.70
CA THR A 8 -16.66 1.46 6.11
C THR A 8 -16.34 0.01 6.49
N MET A 9 -15.07 -0.31 6.77
CA MET A 9 -14.62 -1.66 7.16
C MET A 9 -14.88 -2.00 8.63
N ASN A 10 -14.88 -1.02 9.54
CA ASN A 10 -15.11 -1.29 10.98
C ASN A 10 -16.50 -1.89 11.29
N ASN A 11 -17.50 -1.67 10.42
CA ASN A 11 -18.87 -2.13 10.63
C ASN A 11 -19.23 -3.43 9.91
N ARG A 12 -18.33 -3.99 9.08
CA ARG A 12 -18.51 -5.30 8.45
C ARG A 12 -17.34 -6.18 8.86
N ARG A 13 -17.59 -7.15 9.76
CA ARG A 13 -16.64 -8.22 10.06
C ARG A 13 -16.43 -9.05 8.78
N PHE A 14 -15.44 -8.69 7.98
CA PHE A 14 -14.97 -9.55 6.91
C PHE A 14 -14.48 -10.86 7.53
N PRO A 15 -14.88 -12.02 6.99
CA PRO A 15 -14.34 -13.31 7.39
C PRO A 15 -12.82 -13.28 7.37
N GLN A 16 -12.17 -13.88 8.37
CA GLN A 16 -10.70 -13.97 8.43
C GLN A 16 -10.09 -14.61 7.16
N SER A 17 -10.83 -15.48 6.47
CA SER A 17 -10.44 -16.06 5.19
C SER A 17 -10.21 -15.00 4.10
N ILE A 18 -11.05 -13.96 4.04
CA ILE A 18 -10.91 -12.86 3.07
C ILE A 18 -9.70 -11.98 3.41
N LYS A 19 -9.43 -11.75 4.70
CA LYS A 19 -8.23 -11.02 5.13
C LYS A 19 -6.94 -11.75 4.76
N LYS A 20 -6.94 -13.08 4.73
CA LYS A 20 -5.78 -13.89 4.35
C LYS A 20 -5.41 -13.74 2.86
N GLU A 21 -6.37 -13.35 2.02
CA GLU A 21 -6.17 -13.18 0.57
C GLU A 21 -5.84 -11.73 0.17
N MET A 22 -5.81 -10.81 1.13
CA MET A 22 -5.59 -9.38 0.88
C MET A 22 -4.25 -8.96 1.49
N THR A 23 -3.49 -8.18 0.73
CA THR A 23 -2.23 -7.61 1.20
C THR A 23 -2.49 -6.22 1.77
N GLU A 24 -1.87 -5.95 2.91
CA GLU A 24 -1.83 -4.61 3.50
C GLU A 24 -0.79 -3.75 2.82
N TYR A 25 -1.13 -2.50 2.53
CA TYR A 25 -0.25 -1.53 1.90
C TYR A 25 -0.20 -0.24 2.69
N VAL A 26 1.00 0.34 2.79
CA VAL A 26 1.25 1.69 3.31
C VAL A 26 1.46 2.67 2.16
N LEU A 27 1.06 3.92 2.39
CA LEU A 27 1.17 5.00 1.42
C LEU A 27 2.55 5.67 1.45
N TYR A 28 3.06 5.94 0.25
CA TYR A 28 4.26 6.73 0.01
C TYR A 28 3.94 7.91 -0.92
N ILE A 29 4.61 9.04 -0.71
CA ILE A 29 4.55 10.21 -1.59
C ILE A 29 5.95 10.50 -2.11
N ARG A 30 6.09 10.59 -3.43
CA ARG A 30 7.28 11.13 -4.08
C ARG A 30 7.01 12.58 -4.49
N SER A 31 7.83 13.50 -4.01
CA SER A 31 7.70 14.92 -4.30
C SER A 31 8.24 15.29 -5.70
N LYS A 32 8.08 16.56 -6.09
CA LYS A 32 8.69 17.09 -7.32
C LYS A 32 10.22 17.03 -7.31
N THR A 33 10.85 17.12 -6.14
CA THR A 33 12.31 17.02 -5.99
C THR A 33 12.79 15.58 -5.88
N GLY A 34 11.88 14.59 -5.93
CA GLY A 34 12.20 13.17 -5.77
C GLY A 34 12.29 12.72 -4.31
N ALA A 35 12.05 13.61 -3.34
CA ALA A 35 12.02 13.22 -1.93
C ALA A 35 10.85 12.26 -1.67
N ILE A 36 11.12 11.16 -0.97
CA ILE A 36 10.15 10.13 -0.64
C ILE A 36 9.74 10.27 0.82
N GLU A 37 8.43 10.23 1.07
CA GLU A 37 7.85 10.28 2.41
C GLU A 37 6.90 9.09 2.64
N ARG A 38 7.09 8.36 3.74
CA ARG A 38 6.16 7.30 4.21
C ARG A 38 5.07 7.90 5.08
N LYS A 39 3.80 7.71 4.69
CA LYS A 39 2.64 8.21 5.44
C LYS A 39 2.10 7.15 6.40
N SER A 40 2.87 6.87 7.46
CA SER A 40 2.56 5.84 8.47
C SER A 40 1.29 6.09 9.28
N SER A 41 0.85 7.34 9.38
CA SER A 41 -0.33 7.74 10.16
C SER A 41 -1.64 7.70 9.36
N TYR A 42 -1.56 7.36 8.07
CA TYR A 42 -2.66 7.37 7.10
C TYR A 42 -3.15 5.94 6.82
N PRO A 43 -4.38 5.77 6.29
CA PRO A 43 -5.02 4.45 6.28
C PRO A 43 -4.18 3.40 5.54
N ILE A 44 -4.00 2.25 6.18
CA ILE A 44 -3.47 1.04 5.55
C ILE A 44 -4.54 0.52 4.58
N PHE A 45 -4.17 0.34 3.33
CA PHE A 45 -5.07 -0.18 2.30
C PHE A 45 -4.96 -1.69 2.24
N TRP A 46 -6.10 -2.37 2.20
CA TRP A 46 -6.16 -3.80 1.95
C TRP A 46 -6.60 -4.00 0.51
N CYS A 47 -5.77 -4.63 -0.31
CA CYS A 47 -6.11 -4.90 -1.71
C CYS A 47 -5.71 -6.32 -2.12
N TYR A 48 -6.48 -6.89 -3.03
CA TYR A 48 -6.02 -8.03 -3.84
C TYR A 48 -4.88 -7.56 -4.75
N GLU A 49 -4.06 -8.48 -5.27
CA GLU A 49 -2.81 -8.19 -6.02
C GLU A 49 -2.97 -7.31 -7.29
N TRP A 50 -4.17 -6.84 -7.60
CA TRP A 50 -4.43 -5.93 -8.70
C TRP A 50 -4.00 -4.52 -8.34
N LEU A 51 -2.75 -4.22 -8.66
CA LEU A 51 -2.07 -2.98 -8.29
C LEU A 51 -2.41 -1.78 -9.18
N LEU A 52 -3.29 -1.88 -10.19
CA LEU A 52 -3.62 -0.71 -11.02
C LEU A 52 -4.25 0.43 -10.18
N PRO A 53 -3.76 1.67 -10.25
CA PRO A 53 -2.84 2.25 -11.25
C PRO A 53 -1.33 2.19 -10.93
N TYR A 54 -0.92 1.57 -9.83
CA TYR A 54 0.45 1.43 -9.32
C TYR A 54 1.27 0.38 -10.09
N ALA A 55 1.60 0.67 -11.35
CA ALA A 55 2.30 -0.28 -12.23
C ALA A 55 3.83 -0.20 -12.17
N HIS A 56 4.39 0.82 -11.52
CA HIS A 56 5.83 1.11 -11.58
C HIS A 56 6.52 0.73 -10.27
N GLU A 57 7.24 -0.39 -10.26
CA GLU A 57 7.98 -0.87 -9.09
C GLU A 57 9.32 -0.12 -8.91
N GLU A 58 9.62 0.29 -7.69
CA GLU A 58 10.91 0.86 -7.28
C GLU A 58 11.36 0.24 -5.94
N PRO A 59 12.62 -0.20 -5.80
CA PRO A 59 13.14 -0.71 -4.52
C PRO A 59 13.28 0.42 -3.50
N LEU A 60 12.90 0.15 -2.26
CA LEU A 60 13.09 1.07 -1.13
C LEU A 60 14.26 0.60 -0.26
N ILE A 61 15.30 1.43 -0.17
CA ILE A 61 16.50 1.12 0.62
C ILE A 61 16.46 1.89 1.94
N GLY A 62 16.63 1.19 3.07
CA GLY A 62 16.61 1.79 4.41
C GLY A 62 15.21 2.08 4.96
N TRP A 63 14.15 1.57 4.32
CA TRP A 63 12.76 1.69 4.75
C TRP A 63 12.23 0.37 5.33
N PRO A 64 11.13 0.39 6.10
CA PRO A 64 10.52 -0.84 6.62
C PRO A 64 9.98 -1.76 5.53
N GLU A 65 9.51 -1.19 4.42
CA GLU A 65 9.07 -1.94 3.24
C GLU A 65 10.20 -2.02 2.20
N SER A 66 10.29 -3.15 1.50
CA SER A 66 11.39 -3.41 0.54
C SER A 66 11.20 -2.76 -0.83
N LYS A 67 9.97 -2.42 -1.19
CA LYS A 67 9.61 -1.83 -2.48
C LYS A 67 8.34 -1.04 -2.42
N VAL A 68 8.17 -0.16 -3.41
CA VAL A 68 6.98 0.66 -3.62
C VAL A 68 6.53 0.54 -5.07
N PHE A 69 5.21 0.52 -5.27
CA PHE A 69 4.58 0.59 -6.57
C PHE A 69 4.01 1.99 -6.76
N TRP A 70 4.50 2.73 -7.76
CA TRP A 70 4.07 4.09 -8.06
C TRP A 70 2.97 4.12 -9.12
N ALA A 71 2.04 5.06 -8.98
CA ALA A 71 1.03 5.36 -9.99
C ALA A 71 1.61 6.03 -11.26
N ARG A 72 2.79 6.61 -11.14
CA ARG A 72 3.56 7.23 -12.24
C ARG A 72 5.03 6.88 -12.08
N GLU A 73 5.68 6.50 -13.17
CA GLU A 73 7.11 6.14 -13.18
C GLU A 73 8.00 7.28 -12.71
N ILE A 74 7.77 8.50 -13.21
CA ILE A 74 8.66 9.66 -12.98
C ILE A 74 7.88 10.88 -12.44
N GLY A 75 8.55 11.67 -11.61
CA GLY A 75 8.04 12.92 -11.05
C GLY A 75 7.13 12.72 -9.82
N PRO A 76 6.36 13.76 -9.44
CA PRO A 76 5.45 13.71 -8.31
C PRO A 76 4.45 12.56 -8.47
N SER A 77 4.38 11.70 -7.45
CA SER A 77 3.60 10.47 -7.53
C SER A 77 3.16 9.99 -6.14
N VAL A 78 2.13 9.17 -6.14
CA VAL A 78 1.67 8.42 -4.98
C VAL A 78 2.01 6.96 -5.23
N GLY A 79 2.54 6.30 -4.20
CA GLY A 79 2.91 4.90 -4.26
C GLY A 79 2.35 4.11 -3.09
N ILE A 80 2.26 2.79 -3.28
CA ILE A 80 1.86 1.85 -2.24
C ILE A 80 2.96 0.81 -2.06
N ALA A 81 3.27 0.49 -0.81
CA ALA A 81 4.29 -0.50 -0.47
C ALA A 81 3.65 -1.60 0.38
N PRO A 82 3.83 -2.89 0.05
CA PRO A 82 3.27 -3.97 0.81
C PRO A 82 3.92 -4.01 2.20
N VAL A 83 3.10 -4.04 3.24
CA VAL A 83 3.56 -4.33 4.60
C VAL A 83 3.85 -5.82 4.62
N ALA A 84 5.10 -6.20 4.91
CA ALA A 84 5.45 -7.60 5.04
C ALA A 84 4.53 -8.24 6.10
N SER A 85 3.72 -9.21 5.69
CA SER A 85 3.09 -10.09 6.66
C SER A 85 4.19 -10.96 7.23
N THR A 86 4.57 -10.74 8.48
CA THR A 86 5.20 -11.81 9.26
C THR A 86 4.31 -13.04 9.09
N PRO A 87 4.81 -14.17 8.56
CA PRO A 87 4.04 -15.40 8.58
C PRO A 87 3.64 -15.65 10.04
N PRO A 88 2.40 -16.07 10.32
CA PRO A 88 2.10 -16.57 11.65
C PRO A 88 2.99 -17.80 11.90
N ASP A 89 3.70 -17.80 13.03
CA ASP A 89 4.50 -18.93 13.53
C ASP A 89 3.70 -20.25 13.55
#